data_AF-A0A183DI98-F1
#
_entry.id   AF-A0A183DI98-F1
#
_cell.length_a   1.000
_cell.length_b   1.000
_cell.length_c   1.000
_cell.angle_alpha   90.00
_cell.angle_beta   90.00
_cell.angle_gamma   90.00
#
_symmetry.space_group_name_H-M   'P 1'
#
loop_
_entity.id
_entity.type
_entity.pdbx_description
1 polymer ?
#
loop_
_entity_poly.entity_id
_entity_poly.type
_entity_poly.pdbx_seq_one_letter_code
_entity_poly.pdbx_strand_id
1 'polypeptide(L)'
;MHRLLKKIFFYRDFAHTMKTLQIMDFDTKLSSAGLIYAHFGKRVIGALLGLVHGDPVIDILYKKIYKTFVEAIDAVDNGISQYDGEPKYYMGGTLPARVGALNPAWNETSVSVEARFSKAIQLVGKEFGELLDYLYHSWLPARAIVVDAVSNRLEVDESGQFFVLENGGVPWKDHFFSIEKELGLEDDNITYIIYQDTTSMQWRVQAIPVSEKLPFESRFLFLVEATVEQLILTCFFLV
;
A
#
# COMPACT_ATOMS: atom_id res chain seq x y z
N MET A 1 26.53 -20.21 2.23
CA MET A 1 25.62 -19.05 2.07
C MET A 1 26.05 -18.08 0.97
N HIS A 2 27.29 -17.57 0.98
CA HIS A 2 27.77 -16.57 0.01
C HIS A 2 27.80 -17.04 -1.47
N ARG A 3 28.06 -18.34 -1.72
CA ARG A 3 28.02 -18.95 -3.06
C ARG A 3 26.61 -19.18 -3.62
N LEU A 4 25.60 -19.26 -2.75
CA LEU A 4 24.19 -19.43 -3.14
C LEU A 4 23.58 -18.07 -3.52
N LEU A 5 23.91 -17.00 -2.78
CA LEU A 5 23.50 -15.65 -3.13
C LEU A 5 24.09 -15.19 -4.47
N LYS A 6 25.37 -15.45 -4.76
CA LYS A 6 25.97 -15.15 -6.07
C LYS A 6 25.32 -15.91 -7.25
N LYS A 7 24.70 -17.07 -7.00
CA LYS A 7 24.02 -17.86 -8.06
C LYS A 7 22.62 -17.33 -8.40
N ILE A 8 21.93 -16.69 -7.46
CA ILE A 8 20.58 -16.14 -7.68
C ILE A 8 20.64 -14.83 -8.50
N PHE A 9 21.71 -14.06 -8.37
CA PHE A 9 21.87 -12.75 -9.05
C PHE A 9 22.03 -12.83 -10.59
N PHE A 10 22.18 -14.00 -11.21
CA PHE A 10 22.53 -14.14 -12.64
C PHE A 10 21.73 -15.20 -13.42
N TYR A 11 20.57 -15.66 -12.93
CA TYR A 11 19.68 -16.50 -13.74
C TYR A 11 18.79 -15.65 -14.64
N ARG A 12 19.29 -15.33 -15.85
CA ARG A 12 18.55 -14.58 -16.88
C ARG A 12 17.34 -15.35 -17.46
N ASP A 13 17.27 -16.66 -17.27
CA ASP A 13 16.22 -17.54 -17.80
C ASP A 13 15.03 -17.78 -16.84
N PHE A 14 15.03 -17.14 -15.67
CA PHE A 14 13.93 -17.29 -14.71
C PHE A 14 12.75 -16.39 -15.12
N ALA A 15 11.65 -17.00 -15.58
CA ALA A 15 10.47 -16.29 -16.10
C ALA A 15 9.22 -16.45 -15.21
N HIS A 16 9.40 -16.73 -13.91
CA HIS A 16 8.28 -16.92 -13.00
C HIS A 16 7.73 -15.60 -12.47
N THR A 17 6.43 -15.59 -12.23
CA THR A 17 5.65 -14.59 -11.50
C THR A 17 5.07 -15.22 -10.23
N MET A 18 4.55 -14.43 -9.28
CA MET A 18 3.82 -14.98 -8.12
C MET A 18 2.66 -15.91 -8.55
N LYS A 19 2.01 -15.59 -9.67
CA LYS A 19 0.91 -16.37 -10.24
C LYS A 19 1.38 -17.71 -10.78
N THR A 20 2.47 -17.75 -11.54
CA THR A 20 3.02 -19.02 -12.04
C THR A 20 3.51 -19.94 -10.93
N LEU A 21 3.89 -19.38 -9.77
CA LEU A 21 4.24 -20.13 -8.56
C LEU A 21 3.02 -20.54 -7.74
N GLN A 22 1.80 -20.16 -8.14
CA GLN A 22 0.55 -20.42 -7.42
C GLN A 22 0.54 -19.85 -5.99
N ILE A 23 1.21 -18.72 -5.78
CA ILE A 23 1.32 -18.07 -4.46
C ILE A 23 0.30 -16.93 -4.33
N MET A 24 0.26 -16.03 -5.33
CA MET A 24 -0.63 -14.85 -5.40
C MET A 24 -0.92 -14.51 -6.86
N ASP A 25 -2.02 -13.80 -7.14
CA ASP A 25 -2.41 -13.40 -8.49
C ASP A 25 -1.70 -12.09 -8.93
N PHE A 26 -0.39 -12.18 -9.14
CA PHE A 26 0.42 -11.11 -9.73
C PHE A 26 1.22 -11.63 -10.92
N ASP A 27 1.13 -10.89 -12.02
CA ASP A 27 1.76 -11.20 -13.31
C ASP A 27 3.14 -10.54 -13.49
N THR A 28 3.57 -9.73 -12.54
CA THR A 28 4.91 -9.13 -12.52
C THR A 28 5.97 -10.23 -12.42
N LYS A 29 6.92 -10.22 -13.36
CA LYS A 29 8.06 -11.15 -13.37
C LYS A 29 8.92 -10.93 -12.13
N LEU A 30 9.28 -12.01 -11.45
CA LEU A 30 10.06 -11.95 -10.21
C LEU A 30 11.53 -11.62 -10.51
N SER A 31 12.07 -10.65 -9.76
CA SER A 31 13.50 -10.45 -9.60
C SER A 31 14.09 -11.47 -8.61
N SER A 32 15.40 -11.38 -8.38
CA SER A 32 16.04 -12.10 -7.26
C SER A 32 15.40 -11.77 -5.90
N ALA A 33 14.99 -10.51 -5.68
CA ALA A 33 14.34 -10.08 -4.45
C ALA A 33 12.94 -10.69 -4.31
N GLY A 34 12.13 -10.63 -5.37
CA GLY A 34 10.81 -11.24 -5.42
C GLY A 34 10.83 -12.75 -5.20
N LEU A 35 11.81 -13.46 -5.77
CA LEU A 35 11.96 -14.90 -5.56
C LEU A 35 12.35 -15.26 -4.11
N ILE A 36 13.28 -14.50 -3.53
CA ILE A 36 13.65 -14.66 -2.11
C ILE A 36 12.43 -14.40 -1.24
N TYR A 37 11.67 -13.33 -1.53
CA TYR A 37 10.45 -13.00 -0.81
C TYR A 37 9.37 -14.10 -0.96
N ALA A 38 9.18 -14.62 -2.17
CA ALA A 38 8.24 -15.72 -2.46
C ALA A 38 8.48 -16.94 -1.55
N HIS A 39 9.75 -17.27 -1.31
CA HIS A 39 10.13 -18.45 -0.53
C HIS A 39 10.27 -18.18 0.98
N PHE A 40 10.79 -17.02 1.37
CA PHE A 40 11.15 -16.74 2.76
C PHE A 40 10.31 -15.64 3.43
N GLY A 41 9.51 -14.87 2.67
CA GLY A 41 8.81 -13.69 3.15
C GLY A 41 7.94 -13.96 4.38
N LYS A 42 7.09 -15.00 4.32
CA LYS A 42 6.24 -15.41 5.46
C LYS A 42 7.06 -15.74 6.71
N ARG A 43 8.19 -16.43 6.56
CA ARG A 43 9.09 -16.79 7.67
C ARG A 43 9.74 -15.55 8.28
N VAL A 44 10.17 -14.61 7.45
CA VAL A 44 10.76 -13.34 7.91
C VAL A 44 9.73 -12.51 8.67
N ILE A 45 8.52 -12.37 8.14
CA ILE A 45 7.42 -11.64 8.80
C ILE A 45 7.10 -12.26 10.17
N GLY A 46 6.88 -13.58 10.22
CA GLY A 46 6.59 -14.27 11.47
C GLY A 46 7.71 -14.12 12.50
N ALA A 47 8.98 -14.23 12.07
CA ALA A 47 10.13 -14.07 12.95
C ALA A 47 10.27 -12.63 13.51
N LEU A 48 10.01 -11.61 12.68
CA LEU A 48 10.12 -10.21 13.10
C LEU A 48 9.00 -9.79 14.05
N LEU A 49 7.79 -10.34 13.87
CA LEU A 49 6.63 -10.04 14.72
C LEU A 49 6.48 -10.98 15.93
N GLY A 50 7.30 -12.03 16.02
CA GLY A 50 7.16 -13.07 17.05
C GLY A 50 5.89 -13.93 16.90
N LEU A 51 5.35 -14.03 15.67
CA LEU A 51 4.16 -14.82 15.38
C LEU A 51 4.51 -16.28 15.10
N VAL A 52 3.59 -17.18 15.47
CA VAL A 52 3.73 -18.61 15.22
C VAL A 52 3.59 -18.94 13.74
N HIS A 53 4.23 -20.03 13.31
CA HIS A 53 4.12 -20.47 11.92
C HIS A 53 2.67 -20.82 11.57
N GLY A 54 2.15 -20.23 10.48
CA GLY A 54 0.79 -20.46 10.01
C GLY A 54 -0.26 -19.53 10.61
N ASP A 55 0.14 -18.52 11.40
CA ASP A 55 -0.76 -17.46 11.83
C ASP A 55 -1.39 -16.76 10.59
N PRO A 56 -2.74 -16.68 10.49
CA PRO A 56 -3.41 -16.04 9.36
C PRO A 56 -3.00 -14.58 9.12
N VAL A 57 -2.56 -13.87 10.17
CA VAL A 57 -2.05 -12.49 10.05
C VAL A 57 -0.81 -12.44 9.16
N ILE A 58 0.05 -13.46 9.22
CA ILE A 58 1.24 -13.55 8.36
C ILE A 58 0.83 -13.55 6.89
N ASP A 59 -0.24 -14.26 6.52
CA ASP A 59 -0.70 -14.33 5.14
C ASP A 59 -1.27 -13.00 4.64
N ILE A 60 -1.98 -12.27 5.51
CA ILE A 60 -2.52 -10.94 5.20
C ILE A 60 -1.36 -9.97 4.95
N LEU A 61 -0.41 -9.89 5.90
CA LEU A 61 0.75 -9.00 5.80
C LEU A 61 1.65 -9.38 4.63
N TYR A 62 1.85 -10.67 4.39
CA TYR A 62 2.66 -11.17 3.28
C TYR A 62 2.15 -10.69 1.92
N LYS A 63 0.83 -10.77 1.71
CA LYS A 63 0.19 -10.25 0.50
C LYS A 63 0.30 -8.74 0.40
N LYS A 64 0.04 -8.04 1.51
CA LYS A 64 0.07 -6.57 1.54
C LYS A 64 1.46 -6.01 1.25
N ILE A 65 2.50 -6.56 1.88
CA ILE A 65 3.90 -6.16 1.65
C ILE A 65 4.32 -6.45 0.21
N TYR A 66 3.86 -7.56 -0.39
CA TYR A 66 4.16 -7.79 -1.80
C TYR A 66 3.58 -6.69 -2.68
N LYS A 67 2.26 -6.44 -2.55
CA LYS A 67 1.51 -5.41 -3.30
C LYS A 67 2.16 -4.02 -3.17
N THR A 68 2.61 -3.64 -1.97
CA THR A 68 3.02 -2.26 -1.70
C THR A 68 4.52 -2.01 -1.76
N PHE A 69 5.35 -3.06 -1.78
CA PHE A 69 6.80 -2.92 -1.65
C PHE A 69 7.58 -3.79 -2.63
N VAL A 70 7.36 -5.10 -2.60
CA VAL A 70 8.20 -6.04 -3.34
C VAL A 70 7.90 -6.03 -4.84
N GLU A 71 6.63 -5.91 -5.23
CA GLU A 71 6.25 -5.90 -6.65
C GLU A 71 6.91 -4.74 -7.42
N ALA A 72 7.00 -3.55 -6.81
CA ALA A 72 7.66 -2.41 -7.43
C ALA A 72 9.16 -2.66 -7.67
N ILE A 73 9.82 -3.39 -6.77
CA ILE A 73 11.23 -3.79 -6.93
C ILE A 73 11.36 -4.78 -8.09
N ASP A 74 10.46 -5.77 -8.15
CA ASP A 74 10.41 -6.76 -9.24
C ASP A 74 10.20 -6.09 -10.60
N ALA A 75 9.25 -5.14 -10.68
CA ALA A 75 8.95 -4.40 -11.90
C ALA A 75 10.17 -3.59 -12.38
N VAL A 76 10.80 -2.82 -11.46
CA VAL A 76 11.97 -1.99 -11.80
C VAL A 76 13.15 -2.84 -12.26
N ASP A 77 13.45 -3.96 -11.60
CA ASP A 77 14.55 -4.85 -11.98
C ASP A 77 14.33 -5.50 -13.36
N ASN A 78 13.07 -5.71 -13.74
CA ASN A 78 12.70 -6.25 -15.04
C ASN A 78 12.43 -5.16 -16.11
N GLY A 79 12.65 -3.88 -15.81
CA GLY A 79 12.45 -2.77 -16.75
C GLY A 79 10.98 -2.54 -17.11
N ILE A 80 10.05 -2.91 -16.22
CA ILE A 80 8.60 -2.71 -16.41
C ILE A 80 8.23 -1.30 -15.93
N SER A 81 7.63 -0.52 -16.82
CA SER A 81 7.10 0.81 -16.49
C SER A 81 5.88 0.71 -15.57
N GLN A 82 5.71 1.69 -14.67
CA GLN A 82 4.56 1.74 -13.76
C GLN A 82 3.22 1.96 -14.49
N TYR A 83 3.26 2.63 -15.64
CA TYR A 83 2.12 2.91 -16.51
C TYR A 83 2.60 3.06 -17.95
N ASP A 84 1.66 2.96 -18.90
CA ASP A 84 1.93 3.14 -20.32
C ASP A 84 2.16 4.62 -20.67
N GLY A 85 3.08 4.87 -21.60
CA GLY A 85 3.39 6.23 -22.10
C GLY A 85 4.57 6.90 -21.39
N GLU A 86 4.82 8.17 -21.73
CA GLU A 86 5.93 8.95 -21.18
C GLU A 86 5.51 9.68 -19.89
N PRO A 87 6.25 9.53 -18.78
CA PRO A 87 5.96 10.23 -17.55
C PRO A 87 6.15 11.75 -17.70
N LYS A 88 5.23 12.55 -17.15
CA LYS A 88 5.33 14.03 -17.20
C LYS A 88 6.55 14.59 -16.45
N TYR A 89 7.11 13.83 -15.51
CA TYR A 89 8.28 14.21 -14.73
C TYR A 89 9.06 12.97 -14.28
N TYR A 90 10.34 13.15 -14.00
CA TYR A 90 11.19 12.10 -13.44
C TYR A 90 10.96 11.97 -11.93
N MET A 91 10.70 10.75 -11.47
CA MET A 91 10.55 10.47 -10.04
C MET A 91 11.91 10.11 -9.42
N GLY A 92 12.57 11.10 -8.82
CA GLY A 92 13.76 10.88 -8.00
C GLY A 92 13.44 10.32 -6.61
N GLY A 93 14.44 9.73 -5.96
CA GLY A 93 14.35 9.34 -4.54
C GLY A 93 13.65 8.00 -4.25
N THR A 94 13.31 7.23 -5.28
CA THR A 94 12.79 5.86 -5.11
C THR A 94 13.78 4.96 -4.38
N LEU A 95 13.31 3.87 -3.78
CA LEU A 95 14.18 2.90 -3.11
C LEU A 95 15.29 2.36 -4.07
N PRO A 96 14.99 1.94 -5.32
CA PRO A 96 16.04 1.55 -6.27
C PRO A 96 17.05 2.66 -6.56
N ALA A 97 16.60 3.92 -6.68
CA ALA A 97 17.50 5.05 -6.91
C ALA A 97 18.41 5.31 -5.70
N ARG A 98 17.87 5.25 -4.47
CA ARG A 98 18.64 5.42 -3.23
C ARG A 98 19.64 4.27 -3.01
N VAL A 99 19.25 3.04 -3.32
CA VAL A 99 20.15 1.88 -3.30
C VAL A 99 21.23 2.03 -4.37
N GLY A 100 20.85 2.45 -5.58
CA GLY A 100 21.77 2.72 -6.69
C GLY A 100 22.81 3.79 -6.36
N ALA A 101 22.44 4.82 -5.60
CA ALA A 101 23.35 5.86 -5.13
C ALA A 101 24.44 5.34 -4.16
N LEU A 102 24.27 4.13 -3.61
CA LEU A 102 25.29 3.47 -2.80
C LEU A 102 26.31 2.70 -3.65
N ASN A 103 26.09 2.55 -4.96
CA ASN A 103 27.09 1.92 -5.84
C ASN A 103 28.33 2.81 -5.98
N PRO A 104 29.55 2.22 -6.09
CA PRO A 104 30.76 2.97 -6.37
C PRO A 104 30.58 3.90 -7.57
N ALA A 105 30.98 5.17 -7.46
CA ALA A 105 31.03 6.02 -8.63
C ALA A 105 32.11 5.52 -9.60
N TRP A 106 31.90 5.75 -10.89
CA TRP A 106 32.77 5.25 -11.95
C TRP A 106 34.22 5.74 -11.83
N ASN A 107 34.44 6.86 -11.14
CA ASN A 107 35.73 7.51 -10.94
C ASN A 107 36.32 7.32 -9.52
N GLU A 108 35.75 6.45 -8.70
CA GLU A 108 36.32 6.14 -7.39
C GLU A 108 37.41 5.07 -7.50
N THR A 109 38.60 5.37 -6.97
CA THR A 109 39.80 4.52 -7.12
C THR A 109 39.99 3.50 -5.98
N SER A 110 39.32 3.70 -4.84
CA SER A 110 39.42 2.80 -3.69
C SER A 110 38.11 2.76 -2.93
N VAL A 111 37.38 1.64 -3.01
CA VAL A 111 36.03 1.51 -2.45
C VAL A 111 35.83 0.12 -1.86
N SER A 112 35.34 0.06 -0.62
CA SER A 112 34.86 -1.20 -0.06
C SER A 112 33.44 -1.46 -0.54
N VAL A 113 33.29 -2.48 -1.40
CA VAL A 113 31.99 -2.95 -1.90
C VAL A 113 31.15 -3.49 -0.76
N GLU A 114 31.78 -4.18 0.19
CA GLU A 114 31.13 -4.78 1.37
C GLU A 114 30.52 -3.72 2.28
N ALA A 115 31.23 -2.62 2.53
CA ALA A 115 30.72 -1.52 3.35
C ALA A 115 29.49 -0.86 2.71
N ARG A 116 29.50 -0.66 1.39
CA ARG A 116 28.37 -0.09 0.65
C ARG A 116 27.18 -1.05 0.60
N PHE A 117 27.45 -2.34 0.39
CA PHE A 117 26.43 -3.37 0.44
C PHE A 117 25.76 -3.45 1.82
N SER A 118 26.54 -3.34 2.91
CA SER A 118 26.01 -3.27 4.28
C SER A 118 25.08 -2.05 4.47
N LYS A 119 25.47 -0.87 3.95
CA LYS A 119 24.59 0.32 3.95
C LYS A 119 23.30 0.09 3.17
N ALA A 120 23.36 -0.58 2.02
CA ALA A 120 22.18 -0.90 1.22
C ALA A 120 21.23 -1.87 1.96
N ILE A 121 21.78 -2.89 2.63
CA ILE A 121 20.99 -3.79 3.47
C ILE A 121 20.29 -3.02 4.60
N GLN A 122 21.02 -2.13 5.30
CA GLN A 122 20.42 -1.35 6.38
C GLN A 122 19.31 -0.43 5.87
N LEU A 123 19.51 0.20 4.71
CA LEU A 123 18.52 1.07 4.09
C LEU A 123 17.22 0.32 3.76
N VAL A 124 17.33 -0.79 3.04
CA VAL A 124 16.17 -1.61 2.63
C VAL A 124 15.53 -2.26 3.86
N GLY A 125 16.34 -2.78 4.77
CA GLY A 125 15.87 -3.44 5.98
C GLY A 125 15.10 -2.50 6.91
N LYS A 126 15.56 -1.25 7.06
CA LYS A 126 14.84 -0.22 7.80
C LYS A 126 13.48 0.07 7.16
N GLU A 127 13.43 0.30 5.86
CA GLU A 127 12.19 0.63 5.16
C GLU A 127 11.18 -0.53 5.19
N PHE A 128 11.66 -1.77 5.03
CA PHE A 128 10.83 -2.97 5.20
C PHE A 128 10.28 -3.09 6.63
N GLY A 129 11.14 -2.87 7.64
CA GLY A 129 10.74 -2.94 9.05
C GLY A 129 9.70 -1.89 9.43
N GLU A 130 9.91 -0.63 9.01
CA GLU A 130 8.96 0.46 9.25
C GLU A 130 7.62 0.20 8.56
N LEU A 131 7.62 -0.33 7.33
CA LEU A 131 6.39 -0.75 6.65
C LEU A 131 5.68 -1.88 7.41
N LEU A 132 6.42 -2.91 7.83
CA LEU A 132 5.84 -4.06 8.56
C LEU A 132 5.22 -3.61 9.88
N ASP A 133 5.92 -2.78 10.64
CA ASP A 133 5.46 -2.21 11.91
C ASP A 133 4.16 -1.42 11.73
N TYR A 134 4.14 -0.50 10.76
CA TYR A 134 2.94 0.24 10.39
C TYR A 134 1.79 -0.68 9.99
N LEU A 135 2.06 -1.69 9.15
CA LEU A 135 1.03 -2.58 8.66
C LEU A 135 0.40 -3.41 9.79
N TYR A 136 1.21 -3.89 10.72
CA TYR A 136 0.74 -4.72 11.82
C TYR A 136 0.06 -3.91 12.94
N HIS A 137 0.65 -2.80 13.35
CA HIS A 137 0.17 -2.04 14.50
C HIS A 137 -0.87 -0.97 14.17
N SER A 138 -0.95 -0.50 12.93
CA SER A 138 -1.88 0.57 12.53
C SER A 138 -2.85 0.12 11.43
N TRP A 139 -2.35 -0.36 10.29
CA TRP A 139 -3.21 -0.70 9.16
C TRP A 139 -4.11 -1.89 9.43
N LEU A 140 -3.59 -3.00 9.95
CA LEU A 140 -4.36 -4.22 10.18
C LEU A 140 -5.54 -4.03 11.16
N PRO A 141 -5.36 -3.45 12.36
CA PRO A 141 -6.47 -3.25 13.30
C PRO A 141 -7.53 -2.26 12.78
N ALA A 142 -7.16 -1.34 11.89
CA ALA A 142 -8.09 -0.38 11.29
C ALA A 142 -9.22 -1.05 10.50
N ARG A 143 -8.98 -2.27 9.98
CA ARG A 143 -9.96 -2.96 9.13
C ARG A 143 -11.30 -3.13 9.82
N ALA A 144 -11.32 -3.59 11.07
CA ALA A 144 -12.55 -3.83 11.81
C ALA A 144 -13.38 -2.54 11.95
N ILE A 145 -12.71 -1.44 12.29
CA ILE A 145 -13.34 -0.11 12.43
C ILE A 145 -14.00 0.31 11.12
N VAL A 146 -13.32 0.13 9.98
CA VAL A 146 -13.85 0.53 8.68
C VAL A 146 -15.02 -0.37 8.25
N VAL A 147 -14.95 -1.68 8.53
CA VAL A 147 -16.06 -2.61 8.26
C VAL A 147 -17.30 -2.18 9.01
N ASP A 148 -17.16 -1.92 10.31
CA ASP A 148 -18.28 -1.55 11.17
C ASP A 148 -18.90 -0.23 10.71
N ALA A 149 -18.05 0.76 10.39
CA ALA A 149 -18.51 2.06 9.91
C ALA A 149 -19.25 1.96 8.55
N VAL A 150 -18.71 1.19 7.60
CA VAL A 150 -19.35 1.02 6.29
C VAL A 150 -20.65 0.21 6.41
N SER A 151 -20.69 -0.82 7.25
CA SER A 151 -21.87 -1.67 7.41
C SER A 151 -23.02 -0.94 8.08
N ASN A 152 -22.73 -0.09 9.07
CA ASN A 152 -23.72 0.67 9.83
C ASN A 152 -24.02 2.05 9.23
N ARG A 153 -23.52 2.36 8.02
CA ARG A 153 -23.66 3.68 7.39
C ARG A 153 -25.11 4.16 7.25
N LEU A 154 -26.06 3.24 7.07
CA LEU A 154 -27.48 3.53 6.95
C LEU A 154 -28.12 4.02 8.27
N GLU A 155 -27.47 3.75 9.42
CA GLU A 155 -27.90 4.29 10.72
C GLU A 155 -27.47 5.75 10.90
N VAL A 156 -26.42 6.17 10.20
CA VAL A 156 -25.94 7.55 10.20
C VAL A 156 -26.71 8.40 9.20
N ASP A 157 -26.90 7.86 8.01
CA ASP A 157 -27.52 8.54 6.88
C ASP A 157 -28.43 7.57 6.12
N GLU A 158 -29.72 7.87 6.05
CA GLU A 158 -30.70 7.05 5.33
C GLU A 158 -30.33 6.85 3.86
N SER A 159 -29.59 7.78 3.24
CA SER A 159 -29.13 7.66 1.86
C SER A 159 -27.95 6.70 1.68
N GLY A 160 -27.25 6.35 2.77
CA GLY A 160 -26.06 5.49 2.77
C GLY A 160 -24.82 6.10 2.10
N GLN A 161 -24.83 7.40 1.78
CA GLN A 161 -23.75 8.06 1.07
C GLN A 161 -22.56 8.43 1.97
N PHE A 162 -22.78 8.45 3.29
CA PHE A 162 -21.78 8.80 4.30
C PHE A 162 -21.50 7.63 5.22
N PHE A 163 -20.23 7.35 5.51
CA PHE A 163 -19.85 6.56 6.68
C PHE A 163 -18.97 7.39 7.62
N VAL A 164 -19.05 7.09 8.92
CA VAL A 164 -18.42 7.90 9.97
C VAL A 164 -17.35 7.09 10.69
N LEU A 165 -16.19 7.71 10.89
CA LEU A 165 -15.17 7.23 11.81
C LEU A 165 -15.11 8.15 13.01
N GLU A 166 -15.54 7.67 14.17
CA GLU A 166 -15.54 8.46 15.41
C GLU A 166 -14.14 8.96 15.78
N ASN A 167 -13.12 8.15 15.50
CA ASN A 167 -11.73 8.49 15.72
C ASN A 167 -11.02 8.72 14.37
N GLY A 168 -10.36 9.86 14.21
CA GLY A 168 -9.46 10.11 13.09
C GLY A 168 -8.16 9.33 13.18
N GLY A 169 -7.35 9.45 12.12
CA GLY A 169 -6.06 8.74 12.02
C GLY A 169 -6.19 7.27 11.59
N VAL A 170 -7.40 6.78 11.38
CA VAL A 170 -7.66 5.43 10.87
C VAL A 170 -7.28 5.35 9.38
N PRO A 171 -6.39 4.42 8.96
CA PRO A 171 -6.00 4.25 7.56
C PRO A 171 -7.10 3.56 6.74
N TRP A 172 -8.16 4.30 6.42
CA TRP A 172 -9.41 3.75 5.90
C TRP A 172 -9.42 3.43 4.40
N LYS A 173 -8.65 4.16 3.58
CA LYS A 173 -8.80 4.16 2.11
C LYS A 173 -8.70 2.78 1.47
N ASP A 174 -7.59 2.09 1.70
CA ASP A 174 -7.34 0.76 1.12
C ASP A 174 -8.34 -0.29 1.64
N HIS A 175 -8.75 -0.18 2.92
CA HIS A 175 -9.80 -1.04 3.48
C HIS A 175 -11.15 -0.78 2.82
N PHE A 176 -11.56 0.49 2.67
CA PHE A 176 -12.83 0.86 2.06
C PHE A 176 -13.00 0.22 0.68
N PHE A 177 -12.01 0.36 -0.22
CA PHE A 177 -12.12 -0.22 -1.56
C PHE A 177 -12.18 -1.75 -1.55
N SER A 178 -11.51 -2.41 -0.59
CA SER A 178 -11.63 -3.87 -0.44
C SER A 178 -13.02 -4.27 0.07
N ILE A 179 -13.53 -3.57 1.08
CA ILE A 179 -14.81 -3.84 1.74
C ILE A 179 -15.97 -3.59 0.79
N GLU A 180 -15.91 -2.49 0.04
CA GLU A 180 -16.91 -2.14 -0.97
C GLU A 180 -17.12 -3.30 -1.95
N LYS A 181 -16.03 -3.86 -2.48
CA LYS A 181 -16.07 -5.00 -3.39
C LYS A 181 -16.48 -6.31 -2.71
N GLU A 182 -16.00 -6.56 -1.50
CA GLU A 182 -16.33 -7.78 -0.75
C GLU A 182 -17.81 -7.85 -0.36
N LEU A 183 -18.43 -6.70 -0.08
CA LEU A 183 -19.83 -6.60 0.31
C LEU A 183 -20.78 -6.32 -0.87
N GLY A 184 -20.25 -6.12 -2.09
CA GLY A 184 -21.06 -5.85 -3.28
C GLY A 184 -21.74 -4.48 -3.23
N LEU A 185 -21.05 -3.46 -2.70
CA LEU A 185 -21.56 -2.10 -2.46
C LEU A 185 -21.13 -1.11 -3.53
N GLU A 186 -20.59 -1.56 -4.67
CA GLU A 186 -20.10 -0.68 -5.72
C GLU A 186 -21.20 0.24 -6.30
N ASP A 187 -22.46 -0.22 -6.29
CA ASP A 187 -23.62 0.52 -6.79
C ASP A 187 -24.27 1.43 -5.73
N ASP A 188 -23.85 1.34 -4.47
CA ASP A 188 -24.45 2.05 -3.33
C ASP A 188 -24.05 3.53 -3.25
N ASN A 189 -23.17 4.00 -4.14
CA ASN A 189 -22.74 5.39 -4.23
C ASN A 189 -22.25 5.98 -2.90
N ILE A 190 -21.50 5.20 -2.12
CA ILE A 190 -20.84 5.70 -0.92
C ILE A 190 -19.82 6.76 -1.35
N THR A 191 -20.07 8.02 -0.96
CA THR A 191 -19.43 9.20 -1.56
C THR A 191 -18.51 9.92 -0.58
N TYR A 192 -18.86 9.92 0.70
CA TYR A 192 -18.15 10.70 1.70
C TYR A 192 -17.79 9.88 2.92
N ILE A 193 -16.68 10.28 3.53
CA ILE A 193 -16.29 9.87 4.86
C ILE A 193 -16.29 11.10 5.77
N ILE A 194 -16.82 10.92 6.98
CA ILE A 194 -16.78 11.90 8.06
C ILE A 194 -15.88 11.35 9.16
N TYR A 195 -14.94 12.15 9.66
CA TYR A 195 -14.08 11.72 10.77
C TYR A 195 -13.64 12.89 11.65
N GLN A 196 -13.39 12.61 12.92
CA GLN A 196 -12.86 13.61 13.84
C GLN A 196 -11.34 13.70 13.73
N ASP A 197 -10.79 14.89 13.47
CA ASP A 197 -9.35 15.14 13.52
C ASP A 197 -8.85 15.01 14.97
N THR A 198 -7.93 14.08 15.22
CA THR A 198 -7.39 13.82 16.56
C THR A 198 -6.51 14.96 17.11
N THR A 199 -6.06 15.88 16.25
CA THR A 199 -5.20 17.00 16.63
C THR A 199 -6.02 18.24 16.97
N SER A 200 -6.99 18.59 16.13
CA SER A 200 -7.84 19.78 16.31
C SER A 200 -9.16 19.49 17.02
N MET A 201 -9.51 18.21 17.18
CA MET A 201 -10.83 17.73 17.65
C MET A 201 -12.01 18.18 16.78
N GLN A 202 -11.74 18.67 15.56
CA GLN A 202 -12.75 19.13 14.62
C GLN A 202 -13.18 17.99 13.68
N TRP A 203 -14.46 17.98 13.32
CA TRP A 203 -14.97 17.08 12.30
C TRP A 203 -14.53 17.51 10.91
N ARG A 204 -14.13 16.53 10.10
CA ARG A 204 -13.74 16.70 8.70
C ARG A 204 -14.62 15.84 7.83
N VAL A 205 -14.99 16.39 6.67
CA VAL A 205 -15.66 15.66 5.60
C VAL A 205 -14.68 15.52 4.45
N GLN A 206 -14.56 14.32 3.90
CA GLN A 206 -13.71 14.04 2.74
C GLN A 206 -14.49 13.23 1.72
N ALA A 207 -14.41 13.65 0.46
CA ALA A 207 -14.93 12.85 -0.65
C ALA A 207 -14.03 11.63 -0.91
N ILE A 208 -14.66 10.49 -1.11
CA ILE A 208 -14.00 9.23 -1.43
C ILE A 208 -13.52 9.29 -2.88
N PRO A 209 -12.26 8.92 -3.17
CA PRO A 209 -11.78 8.87 -4.53
C PRO A 209 -12.52 7.85 -5.39
N VAL A 210 -12.55 8.05 -6.70
CA VAL A 210 -13.12 7.08 -7.66
C VAL A 210 -12.37 5.75 -7.62
N SER A 211 -11.07 5.78 -7.33
CA SER A 211 -10.27 4.56 -7.16
C SER A 211 -9.09 4.78 -6.22
N GLU A 212 -8.56 3.69 -5.67
CA GLU A 212 -7.33 3.69 -4.86
C GLU A 212 -6.14 4.33 -5.60
N LYS A 213 -6.10 4.17 -6.93
CA LYS A 213 -4.99 4.63 -7.79
C LYS A 213 -5.13 6.08 -8.28
N LEU A 214 -6.31 6.67 -8.17
CA LEU A 214 -6.61 8.04 -8.61
C LEU A 214 -7.07 8.86 -7.39
N PRO A 215 -6.17 9.17 -6.44
CA PRO A 215 -6.55 9.73 -5.13
C PRO A 215 -7.11 11.15 -5.20
N PHE A 216 -6.98 11.83 -6.34
CA PHE A 216 -7.46 13.19 -6.56
C PHE A 216 -8.74 13.26 -7.41
N GLU A 217 -9.13 12.15 -8.06
CA GLU A 217 -10.40 12.08 -8.77
C GLU A 217 -11.47 11.66 -7.78
N SER A 218 -12.42 12.55 -7.54
CA SER A 218 -13.45 12.38 -6.52
C SER A 218 -14.71 11.73 -7.10
N ARG A 219 -15.40 10.91 -6.31
CA ARG A 219 -16.76 10.41 -6.62
C ARG A 219 -17.83 11.50 -6.65
N PHE A 220 -17.45 12.75 -6.43
CA PHE A 220 -18.32 13.90 -6.53
C PHE A 220 -19.00 13.95 -7.91
N LEU A 221 -20.26 13.51 -7.96
CA LEU A 221 -21.15 13.79 -9.07
C LEU A 221 -21.62 15.25 -8.93
N PHE A 222 -21.26 16.10 -9.88
CA PHE A 222 -22.08 17.28 -10.16
C PHE A 222 -23.45 16.78 -10.65
N LEU A 223 -24.41 16.62 -9.74
CA LEU A 223 -25.82 16.58 -10.08
C LEU A 223 -26.37 18.00 -9.88
N VAL A 224 -26.53 18.69 -11.01
CA VAL A 224 -27.50 19.76 -11.33
C VAL A 224 -28.05 20.57 -10.13
N GLU A 225 -27.69 21.87 -10.10
CA GLU A 225 -28.37 22.94 -9.35
C GLU A 225 -28.44 22.86 -7.81
N ALA A 226 -27.32 22.59 -7.13
CA ALA A 226 -27.20 22.98 -5.72
C ALA A 226 -26.55 24.37 -5.61
N THR A 227 -27.28 25.35 -5.06
CA THR A 227 -26.70 26.67 -4.76
C THR A 227 -25.70 26.55 -3.61
N VAL A 228 -24.71 27.45 -3.57
CA VAL A 228 -23.68 27.51 -2.52
C VAL A 228 -24.29 27.55 -1.10
N GLU A 229 -25.52 28.04 -0.97
CA GLU A 229 -26.28 28.07 0.28
C GLU A 229 -26.68 26.67 0.79
N GLN A 230 -26.93 25.69 -0.09
CA GLN A 230 -27.28 24.33 0.31
C GLN A 230 -26.06 23.55 0.83
N LEU A 231 -24.88 23.74 0.23
CA LEU A 231 -23.62 23.17 0.73
C LEU A 231 -23.24 23.66 2.13
N ILE A 232 -23.58 24.92 2.43
CA ILE A 232 -23.37 25.50 3.76
C ILE A 232 -24.37 24.88 4.75
N LEU A 233 -25.63 24.71 4.37
CA LEU A 233 -26.66 24.12 5.23
C LEU A 233 -26.41 22.63 5.56
N THR A 234 -25.90 21.82 4.62
CA THR A 234 -25.59 20.40 4.91
C THR A 234 -24.45 20.26 5.91
N CYS A 235 -23.50 21.20 5.95
CA CYS A 235 -22.45 21.25 6.97
C CYS A 235 -22.95 21.75 8.34
N PHE A 236 -24.06 22.51 8.39
CA PHE A 236 -24.63 23.06 9.63
C PHE A 236 -25.67 22.14 10.30
N PHE A 237 -26.22 21.15 9.61
CA PHE A 237 -27.12 20.15 10.22
C PHE A 237 -26.39 19.04 11.01
N LEU A 238 -25.05 19.06 11.04
CA LEU A 238 -24.20 18.15 11.82
C LEU A 238 -23.64 18.80 13.11
N VAL A 239 -24.31 19.83 13.63
CA VAL A 239 -24.10 20.36 14.99
C VAL A 239 -25.36 20.23 15.83
#